data_AF-A0AAN7ZT32-F1
#
_entry.id   AF-A0AAN7ZT32-F1
#
_cell.length_a   1.000
_cell.length_b   1.000
_cell.length_c   1.000
_cell.angle_alpha   90.00
_cell.angle_beta   90.00
_cell.angle_gamma   90.00
#
_symmetry.space_group_name_H-M   'P 1'
#
loop_
_entity.id
_entity.type
_entity.pdbx_description
1 polymer ?
#
loop_
_entity_poly.entity_id
_entity_poly.type
_entity_poly.pdbx_seq_one_letter_code
_entity_poly.pdbx_strand_id
1 'polypeptide(L)'
;MIVTVFDINKYALMPHQTHAIISKREGEMITNTITSMLEDSYCMDFETLNYMTRFYTMDDFGKLIFKRNQHNRCGYPLCKQLLSNTSIGLNNCGSLDSYCDESHYDYTNFIISQLYDIPIYKRGGIHLINRYDLNKVNRENDFFQIKLLEEILQEKNTEYDLDKMTDELNNFELKL
;
A
#
# COMPACT_ATOMS: atom_id res chain seq x y z
N MET A 1 3.89 -12.82 9.94
CA MET A 1 5.11 -11.97 9.88
C MET A 1 4.67 -10.52 9.66
N ILE A 2 5.47 -9.52 10.04
CA ILE A 2 5.19 -8.10 9.71
C ILE A 2 6.20 -7.72 8.64
N VAL A 3 5.75 -7.06 7.57
CA VAL A 3 6.60 -6.59 6.48
C VAL A 3 6.84 -5.10 6.64
N THR A 4 8.10 -4.69 6.52
CA THR A 4 8.54 -3.29 6.54
C THR A 4 9.16 -2.89 5.20
N VAL A 5 9.37 -1.59 4.98
CA VAL A 5 10.17 -1.06 3.86
C VAL A 5 11.57 -1.70 3.81
N PHE A 6 12.19 -1.91 4.97
CA PHE A 6 13.49 -2.57 5.06
C PHE A 6 13.46 -4.00 4.51
N ASP A 7 12.42 -4.76 4.84
CA ASP A 7 12.27 -6.14 4.33
C ASP A 7 12.09 -6.17 2.82
N ILE A 8 11.27 -5.27 2.27
CA ILE A 8 11.08 -5.14 0.82
C ILE A 8 12.41 -4.83 0.12
N ASN A 9 13.15 -3.86 0.65
CA ASN A 9 14.47 -3.51 0.12
C ASN A 9 15.43 -4.70 0.15
N LYS A 10 15.50 -5.38 1.30
CA LYS A 10 16.45 -6.47 1.53
C LYS A 10 16.14 -7.71 0.68
N TYR A 11 14.88 -8.13 0.60
CA TYR A 11 14.51 -9.41 -0.01
C TYR A 11 14.07 -9.27 -1.47
N ALA A 12 13.37 -8.19 -1.84
CA ALA A 12 12.87 -8.02 -3.20
C ALA A 12 13.80 -7.18 -4.07
N LEU A 13 14.40 -6.11 -3.55
CA LEU A 13 15.12 -5.13 -4.39
C LEU A 13 16.64 -5.36 -4.44
N MET A 14 17.26 -5.81 -3.35
CA MET A 14 18.71 -5.97 -3.24
C MET A 14 19.37 -6.78 -4.39
N PRO A 15 18.74 -7.82 -4.96
CA PRO A 15 19.30 -8.55 -6.10
C PRO A 15 19.37 -7.74 -7.42
N HIS A 16 18.61 -6.65 -7.54
CA HIS A 16 18.41 -5.91 -8.79
C HIS A 16 19.13 -4.55 -8.83
N GLN A 17 20.09 -4.31 -7.93
CA GLN A 17 20.74 -3.00 -7.79
C GLN A 17 21.77 -2.64 -8.87
N THR A 18 22.21 -3.63 -9.65
CA THR A 18 23.30 -3.46 -10.63
C THR A 18 22.92 -2.58 -11.81
N HIS A 19 21.67 -2.66 -12.27
CA HIS A 19 21.23 -2.01 -13.52
C HIS A 19 20.23 -0.89 -13.26
N ALA A 20 20.31 0.18 -14.06
CA ALA A 20 19.35 1.30 -14.02
C ALA A 20 17.97 0.94 -14.56
N ILE A 21 17.93 -0.02 -15.47
CA ILE A 21 16.71 -0.50 -16.10
C ILE A 21 16.71 -2.01 -15.83
N ILE A 22 15.56 -2.51 -15.39
CA ILE A 22 15.33 -3.94 -15.20
C ILE A 22 14.62 -4.52 -16.42
N SER A 23 14.89 -5.79 -16.70
CA SER A 23 14.15 -6.55 -17.69
C SER A 23 12.72 -6.83 -17.21
N LYS A 24 11.84 -7.23 -18.15
CA LYS A 24 10.48 -7.69 -17.82
C LYS A 24 10.49 -8.80 -16.77
N ARG A 25 11.41 -9.76 -16.91
CA ARG A 25 11.56 -10.90 -15.98
C ARG A 25 11.96 -10.45 -14.59
N GLU A 26 12.91 -9.52 -14.47
CA GLU A 26 13.31 -8.97 -13.18
C GLU A 26 12.18 -8.17 -12.53
N GLY A 27 11.41 -7.43 -13.32
CA GLY A 27 10.20 -6.76 -12.85
C GLY A 27 9.18 -7.73 -12.26
N GLU A 28 8.87 -8.81 -12.98
CA GLU A 28 7.99 -9.87 -12.49
C GLU A 28 8.54 -10.54 -11.22
N MET A 29 9.86 -10.74 -11.12
CA MET A 29 10.50 -11.28 -9.92
C MET A 29 10.32 -10.38 -8.70
N ILE A 30 10.50 -9.06 -8.86
CA ILE A 30 10.29 -8.09 -7.77
C ILE A 30 8.83 -8.15 -7.29
N THR A 31 7.86 -7.97 -8.20
CA THR A 31 6.44 -7.95 -7.86
C THR A 31 6.00 -9.28 -7.23
N ASN A 32 6.45 -10.42 -7.74
CA ASN A 32 6.14 -11.73 -7.16
C ASN A 32 6.77 -11.93 -5.77
N THR A 33 7.99 -11.45 -5.55
CA THR A 33 8.66 -11.54 -4.25
C THR A 33 7.92 -10.74 -3.19
N ILE A 34 7.57 -9.48 -3.51
CA ILE A 34 6.77 -8.63 -2.61
C ILE A 34 5.41 -9.28 -2.34
N THR A 35 4.77 -9.85 -3.37
CA THR A 35 3.48 -10.52 -3.21
C THR A 35 3.59 -11.74 -2.30
N SER A 36 4.62 -12.57 -2.46
CA SER A 36 4.82 -13.74 -1.59
C SER A 36 5.17 -13.34 -0.16
N MET A 37 5.86 -12.23 0.05
CA MET A 37 6.06 -11.68 1.39
C MET A 37 4.73 -11.30 2.03
N LEU A 38 3.78 -10.74 1.27
CA LEU A 38 2.51 -10.20 1.75
C LEU A 38 1.33 -11.18 1.72
N GLU A 39 1.45 -12.37 1.14
CA GLU A 39 0.32 -13.31 0.99
C GLU A 39 -0.18 -13.86 2.34
N ASP A 40 0.73 -14.15 3.28
CA ASP A 40 0.41 -14.57 4.66
C ASP A 40 0.95 -13.61 5.74
N SER A 41 1.14 -12.33 5.38
CA SER A 41 1.64 -11.32 6.31
C SER A 41 0.82 -10.03 6.23
N TYR A 42 1.33 -8.94 6.78
CA TYR A 42 0.72 -7.62 6.65
C TYR A 42 1.79 -6.52 6.73
N CYS A 43 1.49 -5.36 6.15
CA CYS A 43 2.33 -4.18 6.23
C CYS A 43 2.39 -3.65 7.67
N MET A 44 3.54 -3.12 8.08
CA MET A 44 3.71 -2.53 9.41
C MET A 44 2.89 -1.26 9.60
N ASP A 45 2.91 -0.39 8.58
CA ASP A 45 2.44 0.99 8.64
C ASP A 45 2.02 1.52 7.25
N PHE A 46 1.41 2.71 7.25
CA PHE A 46 1.01 3.45 6.06
C PHE A 46 2.18 3.70 5.11
N GLU A 47 3.37 3.98 5.64
CA GLU A 47 4.58 4.16 4.85
C GLU A 47 4.94 2.91 4.05
N THR A 48 4.91 1.73 4.68
CA THR A 48 5.19 0.46 4.00
C THR A 48 4.15 0.15 2.92
N LEU A 49 2.87 0.41 3.20
CA LEU A 49 1.80 0.25 2.21
C LEU A 49 1.98 1.21 1.03
N ASN A 50 2.29 2.47 1.29
CA ASN A 50 2.57 3.45 0.24
C ASN A 50 3.82 3.07 -0.58
N TYR A 51 4.85 2.55 0.10
CA TYR A 51 6.09 2.15 -0.55
C TYR A 51 5.88 0.95 -1.48
N MET A 52 5.13 -0.06 -1.03
CA MET A 52 4.94 -1.27 -1.83
C MET A 52 4.10 -1.03 -3.09
N THR A 53 3.09 -0.15 -3.05
CA THR A 53 2.18 0.10 -4.19
C THR A 53 2.89 0.62 -5.44
N ARG A 54 4.07 1.23 -5.26
CA ARG A 54 5.01 1.64 -6.32
C ARG A 54 5.45 0.49 -7.22
N PHE A 55 5.34 -0.76 -6.77
CA PHE A 55 5.75 -1.95 -7.52
C PHE A 55 4.57 -2.72 -8.13
N TYR A 56 3.35 -2.19 -8.02
CA TYR A 56 2.13 -2.83 -8.49
C TYR A 56 1.47 -2.03 -9.61
N THR A 57 0.88 -2.79 -10.54
CA THR A 57 -0.21 -2.34 -11.41
C THR A 57 -1.55 -2.71 -10.76
N MET A 58 -2.66 -2.25 -11.33
CA MET A 58 -4.00 -2.68 -10.89
C MET A 58 -4.15 -4.22 -10.95
N ASP A 59 -3.71 -4.84 -12.04
CA ASP A 59 -3.77 -6.30 -12.22
C ASP A 59 -2.90 -7.03 -11.20
N ASP A 60 -1.67 -6.56 -10.99
CA ASP A 60 -0.77 -7.19 -10.01
C ASP A 60 -1.29 -7.05 -8.57
N PHE A 61 -1.93 -5.92 -8.25
CA PHE A 61 -2.52 -5.70 -6.93
C PHE A 61 -3.74 -6.60 -6.73
N GLY A 62 -4.55 -6.83 -7.77
CA GLY A 62 -5.61 -7.83 -7.76
C GLY A 62 -5.07 -9.25 -7.47
N LYS A 63 -3.92 -9.62 -8.04
CA LYS A 63 -3.26 -10.90 -7.73
C LYS A 63 -2.82 -10.98 -6.26
N LEU A 64 -2.37 -9.87 -5.67
CA LEU A 64 -2.04 -9.82 -4.24
C LEU A 64 -3.28 -10.11 -3.38
N ILE A 65 -4.40 -9.43 -3.66
CA ILE A 65 -5.67 -9.68 -2.96
C ILE A 65 -6.06 -11.15 -3.06
N PHE A 66 -6.01 -11.71 -4.27
CA PHE A 66 -6.33 -13.11 -4.51
C PHE A 66 -5.48 -14.05 -3.67
N LYS A 67 -4.15 -13.88 -3.68
CA LYS A 67 -3.24 -14.72 -2.91
C LYS A 67 -3.45 -14.57 -1.40
N ARG A 68 -3.76 -13.36 -0.91
CA ARG A 68 -4.10 -13.15 0.51
C ARG A 68 -5.38 -13.89 0.88
N ASN A 69 -6.41 -13.82 0.05
CA ASN A 69 -7.66 -14.54 0.29
C ASN A 69 -7.46 -16.06 0.26
N GLN A 70 -6.57 -16.60 -0.60
CA GLN A 70 -6.20 -18.01 -0.56
C GLN A 70 -5.57 -18.45 0.77
N HIS A 71 -4.91 -17.52 1.47
CA HIS A 71 -4.39 -17.72 2.83
C HIS A 71 -5.39 -17.32 3.92
N ASN A 72 -6.69 -17.19 3.57
CA ASN A 72 -7.76 -16.75 4.46
C ASN A 72 -7.46 -15.40 5.13
N ARG A 73 -6.83 -14.46 4.42
CA ARG A 73 -6.59 -13.10 4.90
C ARG A 73 -7.45 -12.08 4.16
N CYS A 74 -7.77 -10.99 4.87
CA CYS A 74 -8.38 -9.81 4.26
C CYS A 74 -7.48 -9.28 3.13
N GLY A 75 -8.09 -8.89 2.02
CA GLY A 75 -7.41 -8.33 0.85
C GLY A 75 -6.61 -7.07 1.14
N TYR A 76 -6.98 -6.32 2.18
CA TYR A 76 -6.26 -5.13 2.59
C TYR A 76 -4.90 -5.46 3.22
N PRO A 77 -3.75 -4.98 2.67
CA PRO A 77 -2.43 -5.39 3.13
C PRO A 77 -2.06 -4.97 4.56
N LEU A 78 -2.70 -3.95 5.15
CA LEU A 78 -2.49 -3.58 6.55
C LEU A 78 -3.33 -4.42 7.53
N CYS A 79 -4.37 -5.09 7.03
CA CYS A 79 -5.28 -5.82 7.87
C CYS A 79 -4.63 -7.12 8.39
N LYS A 80 -4.75 -7.33 9.71
CA LYS A 80 -4.26 -8.53 10.41
C LYS A 80 -5.32 -9.63 10.52
N GLN A 81 -6.58 -9.31 10.19
CA GLN A 81 -7.71 -10.21 10.38
C GLN A 81 -7.71 -11.35 9.35
N LEU A 82 -8.16 -12.51 9.82
CA LEU A 82 -8.42 -13.67 8.99
C LEU A 82 -9.87 -13.64 8.52
N LEU A 83 -10.11 -14.06 7.28
CA LEU A 83 -11.44 -14.32 6.75
C LEU A 83 -11.90 -15.70 7.22
N SER A 84 -13.20 -15.80 7.51
CA SER A 84 -13.80 -17.08 7.88
C SER A 84 -14.03 -17.91 6.62
N ASN A 85 -13.07 -18.79 6.27
CA ASN A 85 -13.13 -19.82 5.21
C ASN A 85 -14.03 -19.46 4.01
N THR A 86 -13.79 -18.31 3.38
CA THR A 86 -14.41 -17.96 2.11
C THR A 86 -13.52 -18.47 0.99
N SER A 87 -13.94 -19.56 0.34
CA SER A 87 -13.30 -20.04 -0.89
C SER A 87 -13.61 -19.07 -2.03
N ILE A 88 -12.86 -17.97 -2.09
CA ILE A 88 -13.00 -16.93 -3.11
C ILE A 88 -12.24 -17.40 -4.34
N GLY A 89 -12.99 -17.77 -5.39
CA GLY A 89 -12.42 -18.04 -6.70
C GLY A 89 -11.88 -16.76 -7.35
N LEU A 90 -10.99 -16.90 -8.33
CA LEU A 90 -10.34 -15.77 -9.04
C LEU A 90 -11.35 -14.75 -9.59
N ASN A 91 -12.56 -15.21 -9.95
CA ASN A 91 -13.63 -14.38 -10.53
C ASN A 91 -14.38 -13.51 -9.51
N ASN A 92 -14.24 -13.79 -8.21
CA ASN A 92 -14.84 -13.01 -7.11
C ASN A 92 -13.79 -12.23 -6.33
N CYS A 93 -12.53 -12.25 -6.78
CA CYS A 93 -11.43 -11.53 -6.14
C CYS A 93 -11.66 -10.02 -6.30
N GLY A 94 -11.76 -9.31 -5.18
CA GLY A 94 -12.06 -7.88 -5.14
C GLY A 94 -13.54 -7.57 -4.90
N SER A 95 -14.40 -8.55 -4.62
CA SER A 95 -15.72 -8.31 -4.03
C SER A 95 -15.64 -8.02 -2.53
N LEU A 96 -16.74 -7.58 -1.92
CA LEU A 96 -16.84 -7.33 -0.48
C LEU A 96 -16.39 -8.54 0.37
N ASP A 97 -16.64 -9.76 -0.11
CA ASP A 97 -16.26 -11.01 0.58
C ASP A 97 -14.73 -11.20 0.70
N SER A 98 -13.95 -10.49 -0.13
CA SER A 98 -12.49 -10.48 -0.09
C SER A 98 -11.92 -9.71 1.10
N TYR A 99 -12.78 -9.05 1.88
CA TYR A 99 -12.39 -8.15 2.97
C TYR A 99 -13.14 -8.51 4.25
N CYS A 100 -12.59 -8.10 5.40
CA CYS A 100 -13.23 -8.35 6.70
C CYS A 100 -14.35 -7.37 7.03
N ASP A 101 -14.37 -6.21 6.37
CA ASP A 101 -15.39 -5.18 6.50
C ASP A 101 -15.46 -4.32 5.22
N GLU A 102 -16.51 -3.50 5.13
CA GLU A 102 -16.75 -2.58 4.02
C GLU A 102 -15.70 -1.46 3.94
N SER A 103 -15.15 -1.04 5.08
CA SER A 103 -14.13 0.01 5.12
C SER A 103 -12.83 -0.43 4.42
N HIS A 104 -12.36 -1.64 4.66
CA HIS A 104 -11.19 -2.20 4.01
C HIS A 104 -11.40 -2.47 2.52
N TYR A 105 -12.64 -2.78 2.12
CA TYR A 105 -13.02 -2.82 0.71
C TYR A 105 -12.86 -1.42 0.07
N ASP A 106 -13.38 -0.38 0.72
CA ASP A 106 -13.29 1.00 0.23
C ASP A 106 -11.84 1.52 0.22
N TYR A 107 -11.05 1.26 1.26
CA TYR A 107 -9.64 1.64 1.34
C TYR A 107 -8.84 0.99 0.21
N THR A 108 -9.12 -0.28 -0.06
CA THR A 108 -8.44 -1.01 -1.13
C THR A 108 -8.84 -0.48 -2.50
N ASN A 109 -10.12 -0.21 -2.75
CA ASN A 109 -10.56 0.39 -4.01
C ASN A 109 -10.00 1.79 -4.22
N PHE A 110 -9.89 2.58 -3.15
CA PHE A 110 -9.24 3.89 -3.20
C PHE A 110 -7.77 3.78 -3.63
N ILE A 111 -7.03 2.80 -3.09
CA ILE A 111 -5.65 2.53 -3.53
C ILE A 111 -5.62 2.12 -5.00
N ILE A 112 -6.43 1.12 -5.39
CA ILE A 112 -6.44 0.57 -6.75
C ILE A 112 -6.70 1.66 -7.79
N SER A 113 -7.63 2.58 -7.52
CA SER A 113 -7.96 3.70 -8.41
C SER A 113 -6.80 4.67 -8.69
N GLN A 114 -5.79 4.68 -7.82
CA GLN A 114 -4.60 5.54 -7.95
C GLN A 114 -3.39 4.79 -8.53
N LEU A 115 -3.48 3.47 -8.73
CA LEU A 115 -2.36 2.69 -9.25
C LEU A 115 -2.16 2.93 -10.75
N TYR A 116 -0.90 3.08 -11.15
CA TYR A 116 -0.54 3.16 -12.55
C TYR A 116 -0.60 1.79 -13.23
N ASP A 117 -1.18 1.73 -14.42
CA ASP A 117 -1.19 0.52 -15.25
C ASP A 117 0.15 0.27 -16.00
N ILE A 118 1.13 1.15 -15.78
CA ILE A 118 2.46 1.01 -16.39
C ILE A 118 3.23 -0.09 -15.64
N PRO A 119 3.71 -1.16 -16.29
CA PRO A 119 4.47 -2.21 -15.61
C PRO A 119 5.78 -1.71 -14.98
N ILE A 120 6.19 -2.34 -13.88
CA ILE A 120 7.39 -1.96 -13.10
C ILE A 120 8.67 -1.85 -13.95
N TYR A 121 8.88 -2.73 -14.93
CA TYR A 121 10.10 -2.71 -15.75
C TYR A 121 10.20 -1.48 -16.67
N LYS A 122 9.10 -0.75 -16.87
CA LYS A 122 9.08 0.54 -17.57
C LYS A 122 9.22 1.74 -16.63
N ARG A 123 9.08 1.53 -15.31
CA ARG A 123 9.26 2.55 -14.27
C ARG A 123 10.75 2.67 -13.96
N GLY A 124 11.46 3.41 -14.81
CA GLY A 124 12.91 3.53 -14.76
C GLY A 124 13.41 3.92 -13.36
N GLY A 125 14.22 3.06 -12.77
CA GLY A 125 14.95 3.33 -11.54
C GLY A 125 14.18 3.21 -10.22
N ILE A 126 12.92 2.79 -10.24
CA ILE A 126 12.08 2.67 -9.04
C ILE A 126 12.58 1.62 -8.04
N HIS A 127 13.35 0.63 -8.50
CA HIS A 127 13.84 -0.50 -7.71
C HIS A 127 15.17 -0.23 -6.99
N LEU A 128 15.78 0.94 -7.16
CA LEU A 128 17.12 1.20 -6.68
C LEU A 128 17.11 1.81 -5.28
N ILE A 129 17.77 1.14 -4.34
CA ILE A 129 17.83 1.49 -2.92
C ILE A 129 18.81 2.65 -2.70
N ASN A 130 19.91 2.69 -3.48
CA ASN A 130 21.02 3.59 -3.25
C ASN A 130 21.40 4.30 -4.56
N ARG A 131 20.78 5.45 -4.85
CA ARG A 131 21.24 6.32 -5.94
C ARG A 131 21.37 7.76 -5.50
N TYR A 132 22.65 8.15 -5.38
CA TYR A 132 23.38 9.39 -5.68
C TYR A 132 22.68 10.76 -5.89
N ASP A 133 21.36 10.87 -5.97
CA ASP A 133 20.67 12.16 -6.11
C ASP A 133 19.28 12.14 -5.45
N LEU A 134 19.26 12.43 -4.15
CA LEU A 134 18.05 12.52 -3.31
C LEU A 134 16.99 13.49 -3.89
N ASN A 135 17.42 14.51 -4.64
CA ASN A 135 16.54 15.56 -5.16
C ASN A 135 15.73 15.14 -6.40
N LYS A 136 16.25 14.19 -7.19
CA LYS A 136 15.52 13.58 -8.30
C LYS A 136 14.57 12.49 -7.80
N VAL A 137 15.01 11.76 -6.77
CA VAL A 137 14.25 10.70 -6.10
C VAL A 137 13.00 11.21 -5.42
N ASN A 138 13.04 12.35 -4.71
CA ASN A 138 11.82 12.92 -4.13
C ASN A 138 10.78 13.22 -5.21
N ARG A 139 11.17 13.85 -6.33
CA ARG A 139 10.24 14.18 -7.42
C ARG A 139 9.65 12.96 -8.15
N GLU A 140 10.43 11.91 -8.37
CA GLU A 140 9.96 10.68 -9.02
C GLU A 140 9.20 9.76 -8.05
N ASN A 141 9.56 9.76 -6.77
CA ASN A 141 8.80 9.07 -5.71
C ASN A 141 7.44 9.74 -5.49
N ASP A 142 7.37 11.07 -5.53
CA ASP A 142 6.11 11.81 -5.45
C ASP A 142 5.14 11.38 -6.57
N PHE A 143 5.66 10.99 -7.74
CA PHE A 143 4.83 10.60 -8.89
C PHE A 143 4.08 9.27 -8.65
N PHE A 144 4.71 8.32 -7.96
CA PHE A 144 4.11 7.02 -7.63
C PHE A 144 3.54 6.96 -6.20
N GLN A 145 3.61 8.06 -5.46
CA GLN A 145 3.01 8.18 -4.15
C GLN A 145 1.49 8.23 -4.30
N ILE A 146 0.82 7.34 -3.58
CA ILE A 146 -0.63 7.36 -3.45
C ILE A 146 -1.04 8.06 -2.15
N LYS A 147 -2.30 8.44 -2.04
CA LYS A 147 -2.89 8.80 -0.74
C LYS A 147 -3.66 7.62 -0.19
N LEU A 148 -3.64 7.42 1.12
CA LEU A 148 -4.52 6.43 1.77
C LEU A 148 -5.80 7.13 2.25
N LEU A 149 -6.94 6.47 2.11
CA LEU A 149 -8.22 7.06 2.49
C LEU A 149 -8.28 7.32 4.00
N GLU A 150 -7.75 6.37 4.77
CA GLU A 150 -7.68 6.46 6.23
C GLU A 150 -6.79 7.61 6.73
N GLU A 151 -5.72 7.97 6.01
CA GLU A 151 -4.91 9.17 6.31
C GLU A 151 -5.75 10.44 6.14
N ILE A 152 -6.49 10.54 5.03
CA ILE A 152 -7.37 11.69 4.73
C ILE A 152 -8.49 11.81 5.78
N LEU A 153 -9.06 10.68 6.20
CA LEU A 153 -10.11 10.67 7.23
C LEU A 153 -9.56 11.07 8.60
N GLN A 154 -8.34 10.63 8.95
CA GLN A 154 -7.69 11.04 10.19
C GLN A 154 -7.40 12.54 10.21
N GLU A 155 -6.86 13.10 9.13
CA GLU A 155 -6.59 14.54 9.00
C GLU A 155 -7.86 15.38 9.24
N LYS A 156 -8.97 15.02 8.59
CA LYS A 156 -10.25 15.73 8.73
C LYS A 156 -10.85 15.62 10.13
N ASN A 157 -10.71 14.46 10.77
CA ASN A 157 -11.18 14.29 12.14
C ASN A 157 -10.35 15.13 13.11
N THR A 158 -9.02 15.18 12.94
CA THR A 158 -8.17 16.03 13.77
C THR A 158 -8.45 17.52 13.58
N GLU A 159 -8.76 17.97 12.37
CA GLU A 159 -9.16 19.36 12.10
C GLU A 159 -10.47 19.70 12.82
N TYR A 160 -11.48 18.84 12.70
CA TYR A 160 -12.76 19.02 13.39
C TYR A 160 -12.64 18.99 14.93
N ASP A 161 -11.81 18.08 15.47
CA ASP A 161 -11.57 17.98 16.90
C ASP A 161 -10.84 19.21 17.44
N LEU A 162 -9.89 19.77 16.69
CA LEU A 162 -9.20 21.02 17.04
C LEU A 162 -10.14 22.23 17.02
N ASP A 163 -11.00 22.34 16.00
CA ASP A 163 -12.01 23.40 15.93
C ASP A 163 -12.95 23.33 17.14
N LYS A 164 -13.41 22.13 17.49
CA LYS A 164 -14.27 21.91 18.65
C LYS A 164 -13.57 22.25 19.97
N MET A 165 -12.30 21.88 20.14
CA MET A 165 -11.50 22.28 21.32
C MET A 165 -11.32 23.79 21.40
N THR A 166 -11.13 24.46 20.26
CA THR A 166 -10.98 25.91 20.17
C THR A 166 -12.28 26.62 20.54
N ASP A 167 -13.41 26.13 20.06
CA ASP A 167 -14.75 26.61 20.43
C ASP A 167 -15.03 26.44 21.92
N GLU A 168 -14.63 25.31 22.52
CA GLU A 168 -14.75 25.07 23.96
C GLU A 168 -13.89 26.05 24.77
N LEU A 169 -12.63 26.30 24.36
CA LEU A 169 -11.74 27.27 25.01
C LEU A 169 -12.28 28.71 24.93
N ASN A 170 -12.74 29.13 23.76
CA ASN A 170 -13.34 30.46 23.57
C ASN A 170 -14.60 30.65 24.44
N ASN A 171 -15.41 29.60 24.58
CA ASN A 171 -16.58 29.61 25.47
C ASN A 171 -16.23 29.64 26.96
N PHE A 172 -15.02 29.19 27.34
CA PHE A 172 -14.51 29.31 28.70
C PHE A 172 -13.99 30.72 28.99
N GLU A 173 -13.29 31.37 28.05
CA GLU A 173 -12.78 32.73 28.23
C GLU A 173 -13.89 33.79 28.33
N LEU A 174 -15.03 33.58 27.65
CA LEU A 174 -16.20 34.48 27.71
C LEU A 174 -17.02 34.38 29.00
N LYS A 175 -16.69 33.43 29.89
CA LYS A 175 -17.38 33.19 31.18
C LYS A 175 -16.60 33.69 32.41
N LEU A 176 -15.43 34.31 32.20
CA LEU A 176 -14.62 34.98 33.23
C LEU A 176 -14.77 36.50 33.13
#